data_AF-A0A0F9NT18-F1
#
_entry.id   AF-A0A0F9NT18-F1
#
_cell.length_a   1.000
_cell.length_b   1.000
_cell.length_c   1.000
_cell.angle_alpha   90.00
_cell.angle_beta   90.00
_cell.angle_gamma   90.00
#
_symmetry.space_group_name_H-M   'P 1'
#
loop_
_entity.id
_entity.type
_entity.pdbx_description
1 polymer ?
#
loop_
_entity_poly.entity_id
_entity_poly.type
_entity_poly.pdbx_seq_one_letter_code
_entity_poly.pdbx_strand_id
1 'polypeptide(L)'
;MKKMLNFKSGILTNSKSLEHLPDWTQIIRENAGDIPIMLIGSKVDLDEFRAVTRDDGILAAKKYSLTSFVELSSKTGENVEQAFNVMTETLFEKYSS
;
A
#
# COMPACT_ATOMS: atom_id res chain seq x y z
N MET A 1 7.61 14.02 26.60
CA MET A 1 7.70 14.49 25.20
C MET A 1 7.47 13.35 24.21
N LYS A 2 6.31 12.69 24.26
CA LYS A 2 5.87 11.69 23.27
C LYS A 2 4.89 12.39 22.33
N LYS A 3 5.39 12.96 21.22
CA LYS A 3 4.62 13.37 20.03
C LYS A 3 5.56 14.06 19.02
N MET A 4 6.54 13.32 18.54
CA MET A 4 7.05 13.52 17.18
C MET A 4 6.72 12.22 16.47
N LEU A 5 5.47 12.13 15.99
CA LEU A 5 5.08 11.03 15.12
C LEU A 5 6.08 10.98 13.97
N ASN A 6 6.58 9.78 13.69
CA ASN A 6 7.54 9.46 12.66
C ASN A 6 7.05 9.90 11.27
N PHE A 7 7.25 11.17 10.91
CA PHE A 7 7.00 11.67 9.56
C PHE A 7 7.86 10.97 8.50
N LYS A 8 8.82 10.11 8.90
CA LYS A 8 9.62 9.26 8.01
C LYS A 8 9.11 7.82 7.81
N SER A 9 8.10 7.30 8.51
CA SER A 9 7.65 5.90 8.30
C SER A 9 6.62 5.77 7.16
N GLY A 10 7.09 5.64 5.92
CA GLY A 10 6.28 5.15 4.79
C GLY A 10 6.60 3.68 4.55
N ILE A 11 5.78 2.98 3.76
CA ILE A 11 6.08 1.59 3.39
C ILE A 11 7.43 1.52 2.64
N LEU A 12 7.71 2.48 1.75
CA LEU A 12 8.95 2.47 0.96
C LEU A 12 10.21 2.75 1.79
N THR A 13 10.10 3.53 2.86
CA THR A 13 11.24 3.96 3.70
C THR A 13 11.40 3.14 4.98
N ASN A 14 10.53 2.15 5.22
CA ASN A 14 10.58 1.29 6.39
C ASN A 14 10.02 -0.10 6.09
N SER A 15 10.92 -1.07 5.85
CA SER A 15 10.57 -2.47 5.55
C SER A 15 9.77 -3.14 6.67
N LYS A 16 9.98 -2.75 7.93
CA LYS A 16 9.19 -3.27 9.07
C LYS A 16 7.71 -2.93 8.97
N SER A 17 7.33 -1.92 8.20
CA SER A 17 5.91 -1.61 7.97
C SER A 17 5.17 -2.77 7.30
N LEU A 18 5.87 -3.62 6.52
CA LEU A 18 5.29 -4.79 5.87
C LEU A 18 4.97 -5.92 6.86
N GLU A 19 5.62 -5.95 8.03
CA GLU A 19 5.40 -6.99 9.04
C GLU A 19 3.99 -6.94 9.64
N HIS A 20 3.34 -5.77 9.58
CA HIS A 20 1.97 -5.57 10.08
C HIS A 20 0.88 -5.90 9.05
N LEU A 21 1.24 -6.20 7.80
CA LEU A 21 0.24 -6.52 6.77
C LEU A 21 -0.67 -7.70 7.10
N PRO A 22 -0.21 -8.81 7.72
CA PRO A 22 -1.11 -9.90 8.12
C PRO A 22 -2.22 -9.41 9.03
N ASP A 23 -1.87 -8.66 10.08
CA ASP A 23 -2.82 -8.16 11.08
C ASP A 23 -3.84 -7.22 10.44
N TRP A 24 -3.38 -6.24 9.65
CA TRP A 24 -4.27 -5.30 8.96
C TRP A 24 -5.17 -5.99 7.95
N THR A 25 -4.61 -6.94 7.19
CA THR A 25 -5.40 -7.70 6.21
C THR A 25 -6.48 -8.50 6.92
N GLN A 26 -6.12 -9.21 8.00
CA GLN A 26 -7.09 -9.97 8.79
C GLN A 26 -8.21 -9.09 9.32
N ILE A 27 -7.89 -7.94 9.94
CA ILE A 27 -8.90 -7.01 10.46
C ILE A 27 -9.86 -6.57 9.34
N ILE A 28 -9.35 -6.23 8.15
CA ILE A 28 -10.19 -5.83 7.02
C ILE A 28 -11.10 -6.99 6.59
N ARG A 29 -10.55 -8.21 6.46
CA ARG A 29 -11.32 -9.38 6.02
C ARG A 29 -12.42 -9.76 7.02
N GLU A 30 -12.16 -9.64 8.32
CA GLU A 30 -13.13 -9.91 9.38
C GLU A 30 -14.29 -8.90 9.39
N ASN A 31 -14.03 -7.63 9.08
CA ASN A 31 -15.03 -6.57 9.17
C ASN A 31 -15.74 -6.26 7.85
N ALA A 32 -15.06 -6.42 6.71
CA ALA A 32 -15.56 -6.05 5.40
C ALA A 32 -15.73 -7.24 4.43
N GLY A 33 -15.28 -8.45 4.81
CA GLY A 33 -15.36 -9.65 3.99
C GLY A 33 -14.34 -9.68 2.84
N ASP A 34 -14.68 -10.38 1.77
CA ASP A 34 -13.80 -10.52 0.61
C ASP A 34 -13.88 -9.30 -0.34
N ILE A 35 -13.28 -8.18 0.05
CA ILE A 35 -13.13 -6.98 -0.80
C ILE A 35 -11.72 -6.87 -1.41
N PRO A 36 -11.55 -6.23 -2.58
CA PRO A 36 -10.23 -5.90 -3.09
C PRO A 36 -9.44 -5.02 -2.11
N ILE A 37 -8.16 -5.34 -1.89
CA ILE A 37 -7.26 -4.56 -1.03
C ILE A 37 -6.01 -4.24 -1.83
N MET A 38 -5.68 -2.96 -1.98
CA MET A 38 -4.47 -2.50 -2.65
C MET A 38 -3.43 -2.04 -1.62
N LEU A 39 -2.18 -2.48 -1.79
CA LEU A 39 -1.05 -2.03 -0.99
C LEU A 39 -0.45 -0.75 -1.58
N ILE A 40 -0.27 0.28 -0.74
CA ILE A 40 0.30 1.57 -1.16
C ILE A 40 1.72 1.75 -0.62
N GLY A 41 2.70 1.71 -1.52
CA GLY A 41 4.08 2.14 -1.27
C GLY A 41 4.16 3.67 -1.22
N SER A 42 3.90 4.27 -0.05
CA SER A 42 3.94 5.73 0.09
C SER A 42 5.37 6.28 0.21
N LYS A 43 5.52 7.57 -0.14
CA LYS A 43 6.75 8.39 -0.07
C LYS A 43 7.79 8.06 -1.14
N VAL A 44 7.33 7.83 -2.38
CA VAL A 44 8.24 7.60 -3.52
C VAL A 44 9.20 8.78 -3.76
N ASP A 45 8.85 9.99 -3.31
CA ASP A 45 9.72 11.18 -3.33
C ASP A 45 10.98 11.07 -2.45
N LEU A 46 11.04 10.06 -1.56
CA LEU A 46 12.18 9.79 -0.68
C LEU A 46 12.98 8.56 -1.17
N ASP A 47 13.18 8.43 -2.47
CA ASP A 47 13.83 7.27 -3.10
C ASP A 47 15.26 7.02 -2.57
N GLU A 48 15.98 8.09 -2.19
CA GLU A 48 17.29 7.98 -1.53
C GLU A 48 17.27 7.22 -0.20
N PHE A 49 16.11 7.12 0.45
CA PHE A 49 15.88 6.38 1.69
C PHE A 49 15.09 5.09 1.46
N ARG A 50 15.02 4.60 0.21
CA ARG A 50 14.27 3.38 -0.13
C ARG A 50 14.84 2.18 0.63
N ALA A 51 13.98 1.57 1.44
CA ALA A 51 14.23 0.34 2.20
C ALA A 51 13.43 -0.85 1.65
N VAL A 52 12.43 -0.60 0.80
CA VAL A 52 11.59 -1.62 0.15
C VAL A 52 11.66 -1.39 -1.36
N THR A 53 12.14 -2.40 -2.08
CA THR A 53 12.15 -2.35 -3.54
C THR A 53 10.73 -2.53 -4.09
N ARG A 54 10.53 -2.14 -5.35
CA ARG A 54 9.24 -2.37 -6.02
C ARG A 54 8.89 -3.86 -6.03
N ASP A 55 9.88 -4.72 -6.27
CA ASP A 55 9.71 -6.17 -6.29
C ASP A 55 9.32 -6.72 -4.91
N ASP A 56 9.93 -6.24 -3.82
CA ASP A 56 9.55 -6.62 -2.46
C ASP A 56 8.09 -6.23 -2.16
N GLY A 57 7.66 -5.04 -2.59
CA GLY A 57 6.27 -4.59 -2.45
C GLY A 57 5.29 -5.47 -3.23
N ILE A 58 5.64 -5.85 -4.46
CA ILE A 58 4.84 -6.78 -5.28
C ILE A 58 4.79 -8.17 -4.65
N LEU A 59 5.92 -8.68 -4.16
CA LEU A 59 5.99 -9.98 -3.47
C LEU A 59 5.17 -9.97 -2.19
N ALA A 60 5.21 -8.90 -1.42
CA ALA A 60 4.38 -8.72 -0.23
C ALA A 60 2.88 -8.72 -0.59
N ALA A 61 2.47 -7.95 -1.60
CA ALA A 61 1.08 -7.92 -2.06
C ALA A 61 0.60 -9.32 -2.47
N LYS A 62 1.40 -10.07 -3.24
CA LYS A 62 1.09 -11.46 -3.61
C LYS A 62 1.01 -12.38 -2.40
N LYS A 63 1.98 -12.30 -1.49
CA LYS A 63 2.07 -13.14 -0.29
C LYS A 63 0.84 -12.99 0.62
N TYR A 64 0.28 -11.78 0.70
CA TYR A 64 -0.86 -11.48 1.56
C TYR A 64 -2.19 -11.39 0.81
N SER A 65 -2.25 -11.92 -0.43
CA SER A 65 -3.46 -11.94 -1.26
C SER A 65 -4.11 -10.55 -1.42
N LEU A 66 -3.27 -9.54 -1.61
CA LEU A 66 -3.67 -8.18 -1.95
C LEU A 66 -3.75 -8.07 -3.47
N THR A 67 -4.69 -7.26 -3.95
CA THR A 67 -5.04 -7.19 -5.38
C THR A 67 -3.98 -6.50 -6.21
N SER A 68 -3.28 -5.50 -5.65
CA SER A 68 -2.26 -4.75 -6.35
C SER A 68 -1.29 -4.05 -5.40
N PHE A 69 -0.16 -3.60 -5.94
CA PHE A 69 0.80 -2.73 -5.26
C PHE A 69 1.05 -1.50 -6.13
N VAL A 70 0.90 -0.30 -5.54
CA VAL A 70 1.15 0.97 -6.21
C VAL A 70 2.04 1.86 -5.34
N GLU A 71 3.04 2.48 -5.94
CA GLU A 71 3.91 3.45 -5.27
C GLU A 71 3.44 4.87 -5.57
N LEU A 72 3.34 5.73 -4.55
CA LEU A 72 2.91 7.12 -4.72
C LEU A 72 3.57 8.07 -3.74
N SER A 73 3.48 9.37 -4.02
CA SER A 73 3.77 10.42 -3.05
C SER A 73 2.54 11.28 -2.85
N SER A 74 1.99 11.23 -1.63
CA SER A 74 0.95 12.17 -1.21
C SER A 74 1.46 13.61 -1.10
N LYS A 75 2.79 13.81 -1.08
CA LYS A 75 3.42 15.13 -0.96
C LYS A 75 3.56 15.81 -2.32
N THR A 76 4.04 15.09 -3.34
CA THR A 76 4.23 15.64 -4.69
C THR A 76 3.00 15.44 -5.57
N GLY A 77 2.08 14.56 -5.19
CA GLY A 77 0.95 14.14 -6.00
C GLY A 77 1.28 13.01 -6.98
N GLU A 78 2.55 12.59 -7.05
CA GLU A 78 2.99 11.52 -7.95
C GLU A 78 2.19 10.23 -7.72
N ASN A 79 1.65 9.69 -8.81
CA ASN A 79 0.87 8.45 -8.90
C ASN A 79 -0.40 8.38 -8.03
N VAL A 80 -0.83 9.48 -7.40
CA VAL A 80 -2.06 9.50 -6.60
C VAL A 80 -3.28 9.19 -7.46
N GLU A 81 -3.43 9.91 -8.59
CA GLU A 81 -4.54 9.68 -9.54
C GLU A 81 -4.50 8.26 -10.11
N GLN A 82 -3.32 7.79 -10.51
CA GLN A 82 -3.14 6.44 -11.02
C GLN A 82 -3.58 5.37 -10.00
N ALA A 83 -3.27 5.54 -8.71
CA ALA A 83 -3.69 4.61 -7.68
C ALA A 83 -5.23 4.51 -7.59
N PHE A 84 -5.93 5.65 -7.66
CA PHE A 84 -7.39 5.66 -7.68
C PHE A 84 -7.97 5.04 -8.96
N ASN A 85 -7.36 5.29 -10.12
CA ASN A 85 -7.80 4.68 -11.39
C ASN A 85 -7.67 3.15 -11.34
N VAL A 86 -6.51 2.62 -10.91
CA VAL A 86 -6.30 1.18 -10.75
C VAL A 86 -7.31 0.55 -9.78
N MET A 87 -7.60 1.21 -8.65
CA MET A 87 -8.61 0.74 -7.72
C MET A 87 -10.00 0.71 -8.36
N THR A 88 -10.35 1.76 -9.09
CA THR A 88 -11.66 1.91 -9.74
C THR A 88 -11.85 0.83 -10.81
N GLU A 89 -10.85 0.62 -11.67
CA GLU A 89 -10.82 -0.44 -12.67
C GLU A 89 -10.99 -1.82 -12.02
N THR A 90 -10.22 -2.10 -10.95
CA THR A 90 -10.33 -3.35 -10.18
C THR A 90 -11.76 -3.57 -9.63
N LEU A 91 -12.40 -2.52 -9.13
CA LEU A 91 -13.77 -2.60 -8.63
C LEU A 91 -14.77 -2.85 -9.76
N PHE A 92 -14.63 -2.15 -10.90
CA PHE A 92 -15.46 -2.38 -12.07
C PHE A 92 -15.32 -3.83 -12.57
N GLU A 93 -14.11 -4.36 -12.68
CA GLU A 93 -13.88 -5.74 -13.11
C GLU A 93 -14.51 -6.76 -12.14
N LYS A 94 -14.41 -6.54 -10.82
CA LYS A 94 -14.97 -7.46 -9.82
C LYS A 94 -16.49 -7.46 -9.77
N TYR A 95 -17.13 -6.30 -9.98
CA TYR A 95 -18.57 -6.13 -9.72
C TYR A 95 -19.44 -5.88 -10.97
N SER A 96 -18.86 -5.71 -12.16
CA SER A 96 -19.65 -5.52 -13.40
C SER A 96 -20.04 -6.83 -14.10
N SER A 97 -19.95 -7.98 -13.41
CA SER A 97 -20.40 -9.29 -13.90
C SER A 97 -21.71 -9.72 -13.25
#